data_AF-A0A382EGH4-F1
#
_entry.id   AF-A0A382EGH4-F1
#
_cell.length_a   1.000
_cell.length_b   1.000
_cell.length_c   1.000
_cell.angle_alpha   90.00
_cell.angle_beta   90.00
_cell.angle_gamma   90.00
#
_symmetry.space_group_name_H-M   'P 1'
#
loop_
_entity.id
_entity.type
_entity.pdbx_description
1 polymer ?
#
loop_
_entity_poly.entity_id
_entity_poly.type
_entity_poly.pdbx_seq_one_letter_code
_entity_poly.pdbx_strand_id
1 'polypeptide(L)'
;HTFDHHHPEIRFADVLVPVQNRIGNEGDGMAYSNSWFRRERLMIAARCCGAMSRLIEEATAFAKHRTINDEPLIERQLVQGMLADSVTDMWASRLMTFEAAAAHDRGENVKSLHARCSIVKLHASEAANRTADRALQIFGGRGYMRENAAERFYRELRVDRIWEGPSEVQRLIIARALAKRGLDEM
;
A
#
# COMPACT_ATOMS: atom_id res chain seq x y z
N HIS A 1 4.34 10.41 -13.70
CA HIS A 1 5.62 9.89 -13.20
C HIS A 1 6.72 10.81 -13.67
N THR A 2 7.34 11.54 -12.75
CA THR A 2 8.45 12.48 -12.99
C THR A 2 9.77 11.87 -12.52
N PHE A 3 9.97 10.57 -12.73
CA PHE A 3 11.22 9.89 -12.44
C PHE A 3 11.95 9.64 -13.76
N ASP A 4 13.17 10.16 -13.88
CA ASP A 4 14.05 10.01 -15.05
C ASP A 4 14.58 8.57 -15.24
N HIS A 5 14.29 7.67 -14.30
CA HIS A 5 14.72 6.27 -14.34
C HIS A 5 13.58 5.36 -14.79
N HIS A 6 13.73 4.79 -15.99
CA HIS A 6 12.90 3.70 -16.50
C HIS A 6 13.10 2.42 -15.67
N HIS A 7 12.12 1.52 -15.66
CA HIS A 7 12.30 0.13 -15.19
C HIS A 7 13.27 -0.58 -16.16
N PRO A 8 14.56 -0.76 -15.81
CA PRO A 8 15.53 -1.28 -16.76
C PRO A 8 15.54 -2.80 -16.74
N GLU A 9 15.81 -3.41 -17.89
CA GLU A 9 16.20 -4.81 -17.93
C GLU A 9 17.71 -4.90 -17.67
N ILE A 10 18.10 -5.65 -16.63
CA ILE A 10 19.51 -5.86 -16.29
C ILE A 10 19.93 -7.26 -16.76
N ARG A 11 20.94 -7.33 -17.63
CA ARG A 11 21.51 -8.60 -18.13
C ARG A 11 22.93 -8.77 -17.62
N PHE A 12 23.23 -9.97 -17.12
CA PHE A 12 24.57 -10.37 -16.71
C PHE A 12 25.11 -11.37 -17.73
N ALA A 13 26.21 -11.03 -18.41
CA ALA A 13 26.94 -11.92 -19.32
C ALA A 13 28.40 -11.97 -18.87
N ASP A 14 28.84 -13.12 -18.37
CA ASP A 14 30.20 -13.37 -17.86
C ASP A 14 30.71 -12.30 -16.89
N VAL A 15 29.80 -11.74 -16.07
CA VAL A 15 30.13 -10.70 -15.09
C VAL A 15 30.87 -11.32 -13.91
N LEU A 16 32.15 -11.00 -13.81
CA LEU A 16 32.99 -11.40 -12.68
C LEU A 16 32.65 -10.53 -11.45
N VAL A 17 32.17 -11.18 -10.39
CA VAL A 17 31.93 -10.53 -9.09
C VAL A 17 32.97 -11.05 -8.09
N PRO A 18 33.88 -10.20 -7.58
CA PRO A 18 34.86 -10.63 -6.59
C PRO A 18 34.21 -11.15 -5.32
N VAL A 19 34.81 -12.15 -4.67
CA VAL A 19 34.28 -12.75 -3.42
C VAL A 19 34.15 -11.69 -2.32
N GLN A 20 35.02 -10.67 -2.29
CA GLN A 20 34.91 -9.57 -1.32
C GLN A 20 33.63 -8.72 -1.46
N ASN A 21 32.94 -8.79 -2.60
CA ASN A 21 31.68 -8.10 -2.82
C ASN A 21 30.46 -8.93 -2.38
N ARG A 22 30.65 -10.18 -1.91
CA ARG A 22 29.57 -11.00 -1.37
C ARG A 22 29.08 -10.43 -0.05
N ILE A 23 27.77 -10.24 0.07
CA ILE A 23 27.12 -9.83 1.31
C ILE A 23 26.77 -11.10 2.10
N GLY A 24 27.37 -11.27 3.28
CA GLY A 24 27.19 -12.46 4.12
C GLY A 24 27.95 -13.69 3.63
N ASN A 25 27.54 -14.87 4.11
CA ASN A 25 28.13 -16.13 3.70
C ASN A 25 27.41 -16.71 2.48
N GLU A 26 28.02 -17.72 1.88
CA GLU A 26 27.38 -18.51 0.83
C GLU A 26 26.11 -19.19 1.37
N GLY A 27 24.98 -19.01 0.68
CA GLY A 27 23.67 -19.54 1.07
C GLY A 27 22.79 -18.58 1.89
N ASP A 28 23.33 -17.48 2.42
CA ASP A 28 22.56 -16.55 3.29
C ASP A 28 21.52 -15.71 2.53
N GLY A 29 21.55 -15.69 1.20
CA GLY A 29 20.76 -14.80 0.36
C GLY A 29 19.26 -14.79 0.69
N MET A 30 18.67 -15.95 0.96
CA MET A 30 17.23 -16.04 1.26
C MET A 30 16.85 -15.47 2.62
N ALA A 31 17.74 -15.51 3.61
CA ALA A 31 17.51 -14.87 4.90
C ALA A 31 17.45 -13.34 4.74
N TYR A 32 18.36 -12.77 3.93
CA TYR A 32 18.35 -11.35 3.60
C TYR A 32 17.08 -10.95 2.83
N SER A 33 16.68 -11.70 1.79
CA SER A 33 15.44 -11.44 1.05
C SER A 33 14.20 -11.46 1.95
N ASN A 34 14.09 -12.45 2.85
CA ASN A 34 12.97 -12.53 3.78
C ASN A 34 12.95 -11.36 4.77
N SER A 35 14.12 -10.88 5.20
CA SER A 35 14.23 -9.69 6.04
C SER A 35 13.79 -8.43 5.31
N TRP A 36 14.27 -8.25 4.08
CA TRP A 36 13.89 -7.16 3.19
C TRP A 36 12.37 -7.11 2.99
N PHE A 37 11.75 -8.23 2.58
CA PHE A 37 10.32 -8.27 2.29
C PHE A 37 9.43 -7.87 3.47
N ARG A 38 9.84 -8.13 4.72
CA ARG A 38 9.06 -7.67 5.89
C ARG A 38 9.05 -6.15 5.97
N ARG A 39 10.22 -5.51 5.82
CA ARG A 39 10.36 -4.05 5.85
C ARG A 39 9.65 -3.40 4.67
N GLU A 40 9.82 -3.97 3.48
CA GLU A 40 9.26 -3.38 2.27
C GLU A 40 7.72 -3.45 2.24
N ARG A 41 7.13 -4.54 2.73
CA ARG A 41 5.67 -4.64 2.91
C ARG A 41 5.13 -3.55 3.84
N LEU A 42 5.85 -3.24 4.92
CA LEU A 42 5.49 -2.16 5.84
C LEU A 42 5.63 -0.79 5.17
N MET A 43 6.68 -0.57 4.38
CA MET A 43 6.90 0.66 3.61
C MET A 43 5.79 0.91 2.59
N ILE A 44 5.35 -0.13 1.86
CA ILE A 44 4.21 -0.03 0.93
C ILE A 44 2.94 0.37 1.69
N ALA A 45 2.66 -0.25 2.85
CA ALA A 45 1.49 0.11 3.65
C ALA A 45 1.53 1.56 4.15
N ALA A 46 2.68 2.03 4.61
CA ALA A 46 2.87 3.42 5.02
C ALA A 46 2.63 4.41 3.86
N ARG A 47 3.15 4.11 2.66
CA ARG A 47 2.90 4.92 1.46
C ARG A 47 1.43 4.93 1.07
N CYS A 48 0.75 3.79 1.15
CA CYS A 48 -0.69 3.68 0.91
C CYS A 48 -1.49 4.58 1.89
N CYS A 49 -1.11 4.63 3.17
CA CYS A 49 -1.73 5.52 4.14
C CYS A 49 -1.57 7.01 3.75
N GLY A 50 -0.37 7.42 3.33
CA GLY A 50 -0.13 8.78 2.86
C GLY A 50 -0.94 9.15 1.62
N ALA A 51 -1.01 8.24 0.65
CA ALA A 51 -1.80 8.44 -0.56
C ALA A 51 -3.31 8.57 -0.27
N MET A 52 -3.85 7.72 0.61
CA MET A 52 -5.25 7.82 1.04
C MET A 52 -5.53 9.15 1.75
N SER A 53 -4.67 9.57 2.68
CA SER A 53 -4.82 10.87 3.35
C SER A 53 -4.89 12.02 2.35
N ARG A 54 -3.97 12.08 1.37
CA ARG A 54 -3.99 13.12 0.33
C ARG A 54 -5.25 13.07 -0.52
N LEU A 55 -5.67 11.89 -0.96
CA LEU A 55 -6.87 11.72 -1.78
C LEU A 55 -8.15 12.16 -1.05
N ILE A 56 -8.27 11.80 0.23
CA ILE A 56 -9.41 12.16 1.07
C ILE A 56 -9.47 13.68 1.26
N GLU A 57 -8.33 14.32 1.56
CA GLU A 57 -8.26 15.79 1.74
C GLU A 57 -8.69 16.52 0.47
N GLU A 58 -8.14 16.14 -0.67
CA GLU A 58 -8.42 16.74 -1.98
C GLU A 58 -9.89 16.53 -2.39
N ALA A 59 -10.40 15.30 -2.29
CA ALA A 59 -11.79 15.00 -2.62
C ALA A 59 -12.78 15.73 -1.69
N THR A 60 -12.46 15.83 -0.39
CA THR A 60 -13.26 16.58 0.58
C THR A 60 -13.29 18.06 0.24
N ALA A 61 -12.13 18.67 -0.03
CA ALA A 61 -12.04 20.09 -0.41
C ALA A 61 -12.85 20.38 -1.68
N PHE A 62 -12.73 19.53 -2.69
CA PHE A 62 -13.54 19.64 -3.91
C PHE A 62 -15.03 19.51 -3.64
N ALA A 63 -15.45 18.50 -2.87
CA ALA A 63 -16.85 18.26 -2.56
C ALA A 63 -17.50 19.42 -1.78
N LYS A 64 -16.74 20.12 -0.92
CA LYS A 64 -17.22 21.32 -0.20
C LYS A 64 -17.50 22.51 -1.12
N HIS A 65 -16.74 22.66 -2.19
CA HIS A 65 -16.84 23.82 -3.09
C HIS A 65 -17.67 23.56 -4.35
N ARG A 66 -17.78 22.31 -4.79
CA ARG A 66 -18.54 21.95 -5.98
C ARG A 66 -20.04 21.95 -5.68
N THR A 67 -20.78 22.86 -6.29
CA THR A 67 -22.24 22.88 -6.22
C THR A 67 -22.86 22.16 -7.42
N ILE A 68 -23.91 21.36 -7.18
CA ILE A 68 -24.77 20.76 -8.20
C ILE A 68 -26.22 20.93 -7.72
N ASN A 69 -27.11 21.44 -8.59
CA ASN A 69 -28.51 21.74 -8.25
C ASN A 69 -28.62 22.49 -6.92
N ASP A 70 -27.89 23.61 -6.83
CA ASP A 70 -27.87 24.55 -5.70
C ASP A 70 -27.42 23.99 -4.33
N GLU A 71 -26.90 22.77 -4.30
CA GLU A 71 -26.39 22.14 -3.07
C GLU A 71 -24.91 21.74 -3.25
N PRO A 72 -24.04 22.00 -2.24
CA PRO A 72 -22.69 21.48 -2.22
C PRO A 72 -22.65 19.96 -2.35
N LEU A 73 -21.67 19.44 -3.10
CA LEU A 73 -21.52 18.02 -3.35
C LEU A 73 -21.29 17.22 -2.06
N ILE A 74 -20.67 17.83 -1.04
CA ILE A 74 -20.46 17.24 0.30
C ILE A 74 -21.77 16.93 1.05
N GLU A 75 -22.88 17.58 0.71
CA GLU A 75 -24.18 17.31 1.35
C GLU A 75 -24.91 16.11 0.71
N ARG A 76 -24.43 15.65 -0.46
CA ARG A 76 -25.02 14.49 -1.13
C ARG A 76 -24.64 13.21 -0.37
N GLN A 77 -25.63 12.50 0.15
CA GLN A 77 -25.45 11.30 0.98
C GLN A 77 -24.53 10.23 0.36
N LEU A 78 -24.60 10.02 -0.96
CA LEU A 78 -23.72 9.06 -1.66
C LEU A 78 -22.24 9.49 -1.65
N VAL A 79 -21.97 10.80 -1.68
CA VAL A 79 -20.61 11.36 -1.56
C VAL A 79 -20.12 11.27 -0.12
N GLN A 80 -21.00 11.53 0.85
CA GLN A 80 -20.70 11.34 2.27
C GLN A 80 -20.31 9.88 2.56
N GLY A 81 -21.04 8.91 1.99
CA GLY A 81 -20.71 7.49 2.09
C GLY A 81 -19.32 7.17 1.53
N MET A 82 -18.98 7.68 0.35
CA MET A 82 -17.64 7.48 -0.24
C MET A 82 -16.53 8.05 0.65
N LEU A 83 -16.72 9.25 1.21
CA LEU A 83 -15.73 9.86 2.11
C LEU A 83 -15.63 9.09 3.44
N ALA A 84 -16.75 8.69 4.03
CA ALA A 84 -16.80 7.93 5.27
C ALA A 84 -16.07 6.57 5.14
N ASP A 85 -16.35 5.84 4.06
CA ASP A 85 -15.67 4.58 3.79
C ASP A 85 -14.17 4.78 3.59
N SER A 86 -13.77 5.83 2.87
CA SER A 86 -12.36 6.13 2.59
C SER A 86 -11.59 6.49 3.88
N VAL A 87 -12.21 7.28 4.76
CA VAL A 87 -11.65 7.59 6.08
C VAL A 87 -11.52 6.33 6.93
N THR A 88 -12.53 5.45 6.91
CA THR A 88 -12.50 4.17 7.64
C THR A 88 -11.37 3.27 7.16
N ASP A 89 -11.26 3.09 5.84
CA ASP A 89 -10.20 2.34 5.17
C ASP A 89 -8.81 2.89 5.54
N MET A 90 -8.63 4.22 5.51
CA MET A 90 -7.39 4.89 5.87
C MET A 90 -7.05 4.72 7.35
N TRP A 91 -8.03 4.89 8.24
CA TRP A 91 -7.83 4.79 9.69
C TRP A 91 -7.43 3.38 10.10
N ALA A 92 -8.14 2.36 9.60
CA ALA A 92 -7.81 0.96 9.82
C ALA A 92 -6.40 0.64 9.31
N SER A 93 -6.09 1.06 8.08
CA SER A 93 -4.76 0.87 7.48
C SER A 93 -3.64 1.51 8.31
N ARG A 94 -3.87 2.73 8.80
CA ARG A 94 -2.90 3.45 9.63
C ARG A 94 -2.67 2.73 10.95
N LEU A 95 -3.72 2.36 11.68
CA LEU A 95 -3.59 1.63 12.94
C LEU A 95 -2.83 0.31 12.77
N MET A 96 -3.20 -0.49 11.77
CA MET A 96 -2.51 -1.74 11.47
C MET A 96 -1.03 -1.53 11.12
N THR A 97 -0.73 -0.48 10.34
CA THR A 97 0.65 -0.15 9.94
C THR A 97 1.49 0.24 11.14
N PHE A 98 0.98 1.12 12.01
CA PHE A 98 1.70 1.55 13.20
C PHE A 98 1.89 0.39 14.19
N GLU A 99 0.89 -0.48 14.36
CA GLU A 99 1.04 -1.64 15.24
C GLU A 99 2.07 -2.64 14.71
N ALA A 100 2.08 -2.93 13.41
CA ALA A 100 3.10 -3.80 12.82
C ALA A 100 4.52 -3.21 12.91
N ALA A 101 4.64 -1.87 12.78
CA ALA A 101 5.91 -1.17 12.99
C ALA A 101 6.36 -1.27 14.46
N ALA A 102 5.46 -0.99 15.41
CA ALA A 102 5.76 -1.07 16.83
C ALA A 102 6.13 -2.50 17.26
N ALA A 103 5.44 -3.53 16.75
CA ALA A 103 5.78 -4.93 16.99
C ALA A 103 7.18 -5.28 16.46
N HIS A 104 7.57 -4.73 15.31
CA HIS A 104 8.92 -4.89 14.78
C HIS A 104 9.96 -4.24 15.71
N ASP A 105 9.70 -3.04 16.21
CA ASP A 105 10.60 -2.32 17.13
C ASP A 105 10.72 -3.00 18.49
N ARG A 106 9.65 -3.66 18.97
CA ARG A 106 9.66 -4.52 20.17
C ARG A 106 10.45 -5.83 19.98
N GLY A 107 10.91 -6.14 18.77
CA GLY A 107 11.65 -7.37 18.49
C GLY A 107 10.78 -8.63 18.59
N GLU A 108 9.49 -8.53 18.26
CA GLU A 108 8.60 -9.68 18.29
C GLU A 108 9.02 -10.81 17.34
N ASN A 109 8.42 -11.99 17.53
CA ASN A 109 8.77 -13.18 16.78
C ASN A 109 8.70 -12.91 15.26
N VAL A 110 9.80 -13.21 14.56
CA VAL A 110 9.96 -12.96 13.12
C VAL A 110 8.87 -13.65 12.28
N LYS A 111 8.36 -14.82 12.71
CA LYS A 111 7.31 -15.55 11.99
C LYS A 111 5.94 -14.88 12.11
N SER A 112 5.64 -14.30 13.28
CA SER A 112 4.43 -13.49 13.51
C SER A 112 4.55 -12.17 12.74
N LEU A 113 5.68 -11.47 12.83
CA LEU A 113 5.94 -10.25 12.05
C LEU A 113 5.79 -10.48 10.55
N HIS A 114 6.25 -11.63 10.03
CA HIS A 114 6.06 -11.96 8.62
C HIS A 114 4.58 -12.06 8.22
N ALA A 115 3.73 -12.61 9.09
CA ALA A 115 2.29 -12.65 8.87
C ALA A 115 1.69 -11.24 8.96
N ARG A 116 1.96 -10.49 10.04
CA ARG A 116 1.48 -9.11 10.23
C ARG A 116 1.82 -8.21 9.06
N CYS A 117 3.09 -8.14 8.64
CA CYS A 117 3.49 -7.32 7.49
C CYS A 117 2.72 -7.69 6.21
N SER A 118 2.38 -8.97 6.02
CA SER A 118 1.58 -9.42 4.88
C SER A 118 0.11 -8.98 5.00
N ILE A 119 -0.48 -9.05 6.20
CA ILE A 119 -1.82 -8.53 6.50
C ILE A 119 -1.90 -7.05 6.20
N VAL A 120 -0.97 -6.27 6.75
CA VAL A 120 -0.98 -4.80 6.60
C VAL A 120 -0.80 -4.41 5.15
N LYS A 121 0.18 -4.99 4.43
CA LYS A 121 0.39 -4.68 3.01
C LYS A 121 -0.83 -5.02 2.17
N LEU A 122 -1.45 -6.18 2.41
CA LEU A 122 -2.65 -6.61 1.70
C LEU A 122 -3.79 -5.61 1.95
N HIS A 123 -4.11 -5.32 3.21
CA HIS A 123 -5.21 -4.43 3.54
C HIS A 123 -4.99 -3.01 2.99
N ALA A 124 -3.83 -2.42 3.28
CA ALA A 124 -3.54 -1.03 2.93
C ALA A 124 -3.50 -0.80 1.42
N SER A 125 -2.94 -1.72 0.63
CA SER A 125 -2.89 -1.58 -0.83
C SER A 125 -4.26 -1.72 -1.49
N GLU A 126 -5.11 -2.65 -1.02
CA GLU A 126 -6.48 -2.79 -1.51
C GLU A 126 -7.35 -1.59 -1.09
N ALA A 127 -7.22 -1.13 0.17
CA ALA A 127 -7.89 0.05 0.69
C ALA A 127 -7.52 1.33 -0.07
N ALA A 128 -6.23 1.53 -0.36
CA ALA A 128 -5.78 2.69 -1.13
C ALA A 128 -6.32 2.70 -2.56
N ASN A 129 -6.45 1.54 -3.21
CA ASN A 129 -7.08 1.46 -4.53
C ASN A 129 -8.57 1.83 -4.47
N ARG A 130 -9.34 1.34 -3.48
CA ARG A 130 -10.75 1.75 -3.30
C ARG A 130 -10.89 3.24 -3.03
N THR A 131 -10.02 3.81 -2.20
CA THR A 131 -10.01 5.24 -1.90
C THR A 131 -9.69 6.08 -3.14
N ALA A 132 -8.74 5.65 -3.97
CA ALA A 132 -8.41 6.33 -5.23
C ALA A 132 -9.58 6.30 -6.22
N ASP A 133 -10.26 5.17 -6.34
CA ASP A 133 -11.46 5.02 -7.18
C ASP A 133 -12.59 5.95 -6.72
N ARG A 134 -12.91 5.94 -5.42
CA ARG A 134 -13.91 6.85 -4.82
C ARG A 134 -13.55 8.32 -5.00
N ALA A 135 -12.28 8.69 -4.79
CA ALA A 135 -11.83 10.05 -4.97
C ALA A 135 -11.99 10.50 -6.44
N LEU A 136 -11.57 9.67 -7.40
CA LEU A 136 -11.77 9.93 -8.83
C LEU A 136 -13.26 10.14 -9.14
N GLN A 137 -14.12 9.28 -8.60
CA GLN A 137 -15.57 9.39 -8.78
C GLN A 137 -16.14 10.70 -8.21
N ILE A 138 -15.68 11.14 -7.04
CA ILE A 138 -16.09 12.43 -6.43
C ILE A 138 -15.68 13.62 -7.31
N PHE A 139 -14.50 13.58 -7.91
CA PHE A 139 -14.06 14.61 -8.87
C PHE A 139 -14.81 14.55 -10.22
N GLY A 140 -15.49 13.45 -10.52
CA GLY A 140 -16.15 13.20 -11.80
C GLY A 140 -15.18 13.29 -12.97
N GLY A 141 -15.58 13.92 -14.08
CA GLY A 141 -14.73 14.07 -15.27
C GLY A 141 -13.38 14.76 -14.98
N ARG A 142 -13.30 15.64 -13.96
CA ARG A 142 -12.04 16.28 -13.54
C ARG A 142 -11.07 15.28 -12.92
N GLY A 143 -11.57 14.22 -12.30
CA GLY A 143 -10.75 13.16 -11.70
C GLY A 143 -10.03 12.31 -12.75
N TYR A 144 -10.44 12.39 -14.02
CA TYR A 144 -9.82 11.70 -15.13
C TYR A 144 -8.77 12.56 -15.87
N MET A 145 -8.67 13.84 -15.53
CA MET A 145 -7.72 14.77 -16.15
C MET A 145 -6.33 14.60 -15.53
N ARG A 146 -5.27 14.64 -16.35
CA ARG A 146 -3.87 14.37 -15.94
C ARG A 146 -3.34 15.31 -14.87
N GLU A 147 -3.92 16.50 -14.78
CA GLU A 147 -3.59 17.54 -13.83
C GLU A 147 -4.16 17.25 -12.42
N ASN A 148 -5.11 16.32 -12.31
CA ASN A 148 -5.75 15.99 -11.04
C ASN A 148 -4.96 14.90 -10.29
N ALA A 149 -4.76 15.10 -8.99
CA ALA A 149 -4.09 14.12 -8.13
C ALA A 149 -4.79 12.75 -8.13
N ALA A 150 -6.13 12.72 -8.21
CA ALA A 150 -6.90 11.48 -8.25
C ALA A 150 -6.56 10.62 -9.46
N GLU A 151 -6.41 11.22 -10.65
CA GLU A 151 -5.99 10.51 -11.87
C GLU A 151 -4.63 9.84 -11.67
N ARG A 152 -3.69 10.60 -11.10
CA ARG A 152 -2.33 10.12 -10.89
C ARG A 152 -2.32 8.96 -9.90
N PHE A 153 -2.91 9.13 -8.72
CA PHE A 153 -2.94 8.10 -7.70
C PHE A 153 -3.72 6.85 -8.14
N TYR A 154 -4.79 6.99 -8.93
CA TYR A 154 -5.54 5.86 -9.47
C TYR A 154 -4.64 4.89 -10.26
N ARG A 155 -3.72 5.43 -11.07
CA ARG A 155 -2.71 4.61 -11.77
C ARG A 155 -1.57 4.17 -10.86
N GLU A 156 -1.04 5.07 -10.04
CA GLU A 156 0.16 4.82 -9.24
C GLU A 156 -0.06 3.78 -8.15
N LEU A 157 -1.24 3.72 -7.54
CA LEU A 157 -1.56 2.75 -6.49
C LEU A 157 -1.83 1.35 -7.03
N ARG A 158 -2.02 1.18 -8.34
CA ARG A 158 -2.33 -0.13 -8.93
C ARG A 158 -1.20 -1.13 -8.75
N VAL A 159 0.06 -0.66 -8.84
CA VAL A 159 1.26 -1.51 -8.74
C VAL A 159 1.44 -2.08 -7.33
N ASP A 160 0.86 -1.45 -6.31
CA ASP A 160 0.99 -1.87 -4.90
C ASP A 160 0.35 -3.20 -4.59
N ARG A 161 -0.57 -3.63 -5.45
CA ARG A 161 -1.21 -4.94 -5.38
C ARG A 161 -0.41 -6.02 -6.12
N ILE A 162 0.71 -5.65 -6.76
CA ILE A 162 1.49 -6.51 -7.66
C ILE A 162 2.91 -6.72 -7.14
N TRP A 163 3.69 -5.64 -6.98
CA TRP A 163 5.07 -5.74 -6.56
C TRP A 163 5.23 -6.10 -5.08
N GLU A 164 6.43 -6.55 -4.71
CA GLU A 164 6.77 -6.97 -3.35
C GLU A 164 5.83 -8.06 -2.80
N GLY A 165 5.40 -8.92 -3.72
CA GLY A 165 4.44 -9.99 -3.54
C GLY A 165 3.01 -9.53 -3.84
N PRO A 166 2.33 -10.11 -4.85
CA PRO A 166 0.97 -9.70 -5.19
C PRO A 166 -0.01 -10.01 -4.05
N SER A 167 -1.18 -9.37 -4.06
CA SER A 167 -2.20 -9.55 -3.02
C SER A 167 -2.54 -11.03 -2.76
N GLU A 168 -2.52 -11.87 -3.80
CA GLU A 168 -2.78 -13.31 -3.71
C GLU A 168 -1.68 -14.03 -2.91
N VAL A 169 -0.42 -13.66 -3.10
CA VAL A 169 0.71 -14.21 -2.31
C VAL A 169 0.61 -13.78 -0.85
N GLN A 170 0.20 -12.54 -0.57
CA GLN A 170 -0.01 -12.11 0.82
C GLN A 170 -1.10 -12.95 1.49
N ARG A 171 -2.21 -13.22 0.80
CA ARG A 171 -3.28 -14.12 1.29
C ARG A 171 -2.75 -15.52 1.58
N LEU A 172 -1.91 -16.08 0.72
CA LEU A 172 -1.30 -17.39 0.96
C LEU A 172 -0.39 -17.40 2.19
N ILE A 173 0.37 -16.33 2.44
CA ILE A 173 1.22 -16.22 3.63
C ILE A 173 0.37 -16.18 4.90
N ILE A 174 -0.71 -15.39 4.89
CA ILE A 174 -1.65 -15.26 6.02
C ILE A 174 -2.32 -16.61 6.28
N ALA A 175 -2.86 -17.25 5.24
CA ALA A 175 -3.53 -18.55 5.37
C ALA A 175 -2.61 -19.64 5.93
N ARG A 176 -1.35 -19.71 5.47
CA ARG A 176 -0.35 -20.66 5.98
C ARG A 176 0.06 -20.37 7.41
N ALA A 177 0.19 -19.09 7.76
CA ALA A 177 0.45 -18.70 9.14
C ALA A 177 -0.69 -19.13 10.06
N LEU A 178 -1.94 -18.96 9.62
CA LEU A 178 -3.14 -19.27 10.39
C LEU A 178 -3.26 -20.76 10.63
N ALA A 179 -3.07 -21.56 9.59
CA ALA A 179 -3.10 -23.01 9.69
C ALA A 179 -2.02 -23.56 10.63
N LYS A 180 -0.85 -22.90 10.72
CA LYS A 180 0.29 -23.40 11.48
C LYS A 180 0.34 -22.89 12.93
N ARG A 181 -0.18 -21.70 13.20
CA ARG A 181 0.02 -20.99 14.47
C ARG A 181 -1.27 -20.47 15.12
N GLY A 182 -2.40 -20.56 14.43
CA GLY A 182 -3.66 -20.01 14.95
C GLY A 182 -3.74 -18.48 14.88
N LEU A 183 -4.81 -17.92 15.45
CA LEU A 183 -5.08 -16.49 15.45
C LEU A 183 -4.25 -15.73 16.49
N ASP A 184 -3.96 -16.35 17.64
CA ASP A 184 -3.26 -15.71 18.76
C ASP A 184 -1.80 -15.34 18.44
N GLU A 185 -1.20 -16.06 17.48
CA GLU A 185 0.17 -15.85 17.01
C GLU A 185 0.24 -15.06 15.68
N MET A 186 -0.87 -14.49 15.22
CA MET A 186 -0.93 -13.63 14.04
C MET A 186 -0.24 -12.29 14.22
#